data_AF-A0A0H1BAY4-F1
#
_entry.id   AF-A0A0H1BAY4-F1
#
_cell.length_a   1.000
_cell.length_b   1.000
_cell.length_c   1.000
_cell.angle_alpha   90.00
_cell.angle_beta   90.00
_cell.angle_gamma   90.00
#
_symmetry.space_group_name_H-M   'P 1'
#
loop_
_entity.id
_entity.type
_entity.pdbx_description
1 polymer ?
#
loop_
_entity_poly.entity_id
_entity_poly.type
_entity_poly.pdbx_seq_one_letter_code
_entity_poly.pdbx_strand_id
1 'polypeptide(L)'
;MTRYVHFASRLTGWNAIKSRAQQLKIEMTDAQYKECTAKIKQLADIRPIAVDDADSIIRAYHRNVKLGENKPLLELTAAEKEALVEKEKEGAGKEVEVSA
;
A
#
# COMPACT_ATOMS: atom_id res chain seq x y z
N MET A 1 8.35 -20.84 -3.86
CA MET A 1 8.38 -20.83 -2.40
C MET A 1 8.11 -19.41 -1.92
N THR A 2 6.85 -19.06 -1.68
CA THR A 2 6.48 -17.72 -1.19
C THR A 2 6.77 -17.66 0.31
N ARG A 3 7.89 -17.04 0.70
CA ARG A 3 8.18 -16.81 2.13
C ARG A 3 7.21 -15.74 2.65
N TYR A 4 6.31 -16.15 3.53
CA TYR A 4 5.62 -15.23 4.43
C TYR A 4 6.66 -14.67 5.40
N VAL A 5 6.92 -13.38 5.31
CA VAL A 5 7.75 -12.66 6.26
C VAL A 5 6.81 -11.83 7.12
N HIS A 6 6.84 -11.99 8.44
CA HIS A 6 6.10 -11.11 9.33
C HIS A 6 6.61 -9.67 9.14
N PHE A 7 5.77 -8.81 8.57
CA PHE A 7 6.10 -7.43 8.24
C PHE A 7 6.13 -6.54 9.49
N ALA A 8 7.18 -6.70 10.29
CA ALA A 8 7.48 -5.74 11.35
C ALA A 8 7.85 -4.37 10.75
N SER A 9 7.67 -3.30 11.53
CA SER A 9 7.92 -1.91 11.13
C SER A 9 9.30 -1.63 10.49
N ARG A 10 10.29 -2.50 10.75
CA ARG A 10 11.64 -2.44 10.18
C ARG A 10 11.72 -2.92 8.73
N LEU A 11 10.88 -3.87 8.33
CA LEU A 11 10.78 -4.39 6.95
C LEU A 11 9.94 -3.47 6.04
N THR A 12 8.99 -2.72 6.62
CA THR A 12 8.20 -1.65 5.97
C THR A 12 8.57 -0.25 6.46
N GLY A 13 9.84 -0.06 6.85
CA GLY A 13 10.34 1.27 7.17
C GLY A 13 10.41 2.15 5.92
N TRP A 14 10.31 3.47 6.08
CA TRP A 14 10.45 4.41 4.96
C TRP A 14 11.76 4.21 4.18
N ASN A 15 12.87 3.95 4.87
CA ASN A 15 14.16 3.62 4.25
C ASN A 15 14.12 2.28 3.48
N ALA A 16 13.38 1.28 3.97
CA ALA A 16 13.22 0.00 3.30
C ALA A 16 12.42 0.15 2.00
N ILE A 17 11.30 0.88 2.06
CA ILE A 17 10.47 1.18 0.88
C ILE A 17 11.23 2.03 -0.14
N LYS A 18 11.96 3.06 0.31
CA LYS A 18 12.80 3.89 -0.56
C LYS A 18 13.90 3.08 -1.24
N SER A 19 14.63 2.25 -0.49
CA SER A 19 15.65 1.36 -1.06
C SER A 19 15.05 0.36 -2.05
N ARG A 20 13.87 -0.19 -1.74
CA ARG A 20 13.20 -1.13 -2.65
C ARG A 20 12.72 -0.46 -3.93
N ALA A 21 12.12 0.73 -3.85
CA ALA A 21 11.73 1.50 -5.02
C ALA A 21 12.93 1.85 -5.93
N GLN A 22 14.07 2.19 -5.34
CA GLN A 22 15.32 2.41 -6.09
C GLN A 22 15.78 1.14 -6.83
N GLN A 23 15.72 -0.04 -6.20
CA GLN A 23 16.01 -1.32 -6.86
C GLN A 23 15.06 -1.59 -8.04
N LEU A 24 13.80 -1.16 -7.91
CA LEU A 24 12.78 -1.24 -8.95
C LEU A 24 12.92 -0.15 -10.04
N LYS A 25 13.94 0.73 -9.94
CA LYS A 25 14.14 1.90 -10.82
C LYS A 25 12.94 2.85 -10.83
N ILE A 26 12.29 2.99 -9.67
CA ILE A 26 11.18 3.90 -9.45
C ILE A 26 11.68 5.04 -8.56
N GLU A 27 11.50 6.26 -9.04
CA GLU A 27 11.81 7.46 -8.29
C GLU A 27 10.52 8.23 -8.00
N MET A 28 10.33 8.57 -6.73
CA MET A 28 9.24 9.39 -6.23
C MET A 28 9.80 10.34 -5.16
N THR A 29 9.01 11.33 -4.74
CA THR A 29 9.43 12.27 -3.71
C THR A 29 9.45 11.63 -2.33
N ASP A 30 10.17 12.23 -1.38
CA ASP A 30 10.20 11.73 0.01
C ASP A 30 8.81 11.71 0.66
N ALA A 31 7.93 12.65 0.31
CA ALA A 31 6.53 12.64 0.72
C ALA A 31 5.78 11.43 0.16
N GLN A 32 5.96 11.14 -1.13
CA GLN A 32 5.36 9.99 -1.81
C GLN A 32 5.83 8.65 -1.23
N TYR A 33 7.11 8.53 -0.89
CA TYR A 33 7.62 7.34 -0.20
C TYR A 33 6.97 7.14 1.18
N LYS A 34 6.75 8.22 1.94
CA LYS A 34 6.09 8.16 3.24
C LYS A 34 4.63 7.74 3.11
N GLU A 35 3.92 8.31 2.15
CA GLU A 35 2.52 7.97 1.88
C GLU A 35 2.38 6.50 1.41
N CYS A 36 3.22 6.07 0.46
CA CYS A 36 3.26 4.68 0.01
C CYS A 36 3.54 3.72 1.18
N THR A 37 4.45 4.10 2.08
CA THR A 37 4.76 3.31 3.29
C THR A 37 3.56 3.19 4.22
N ALA A 38 2.80 4.28 4.42
CA ALA A 38 1.59 4.25 5.24
C ALA A 38 0.54 3.31 4.65
N LYS A 39 0.33 3.35 3.33
CA LYS A 39 -0.61 2.46 2.62
C LYS A 39 -0.23 0.99 2.75
N ILE A 40 1.07 0.67 2.63
CA ILE A 40 1.55 -0.72 2.83
C ILE A 40 1.31 -1.17 4.28
N LYS A 41 1.50 -0.31 5.27
CA LYS A 41 1.24 -0.63 6.68
C LYS A 41 -0.24 -0.88 6.95
N GLN A 42 -1.12 -0.03 6.44
CA GLN A 42 -2.57 -0.22 6.56
C GLN A 42 -3.03 -1.56 5.97
N LEU A 43 -2.47 -1.95 4.82
CA LEU A 43 -2.78 -3.25 4.22
C LEU A 43 -2.19 -4.41 5.06
N ALA A 44 -1.02 -4.21 5.67
CA ALA A 44 -0.35 -5.21 6.51
C ALA A 44 -1.08 -5.44 7.85
N ASP A 45 -1.79 -4.43 8.35
CA ASP A 45 -2.65 -4.56 9.54
C ASP A 45 -3.88 -5.42 9.25
N ILE A 46 -4.34 -5.47 8.00
CA ILE A 46 -5.54 -6.21 7.57
C ILE A 46 -5.19 -7.66 7.20
N ARG A 47 -4.04 -7.89 6.54
CA ARG A 47 -3.59 -9.22 6.14
C ARG A 47 -2.07 -9.34 6.14
N PRO A 48 -1.51 -10.53 6.35
CA PRO A 48 -0.09 -10.78 6.10
C PRO A 48 0.22 -10.49 4.63
N ILE A 49 1.15 -9.56 4.39
CA ILE A 49 1.64 -9.18 3.06
C ILE A 49 2.95 -9.94 2.79
N ALA A 50 3.27 -10.23 1.54
CA ALA A 50 4.57 -10.74 1.12
C ALA A 50 5.48 -9.62 0.55
N VAL A 51 6.79 -9.86 0.47
CA VAL A 51 7.73 -8.87 -0.10
C VAL A 51 7.37 -8.52 -1.55
N ASP A 52 6.86 -9.48 -2.30
CA ASP A 52 6.44 -9.28 -3.69
C ASP A 52 5.18 -8.40 -3.81
N ASP A 53 4.30 -8.42 -2.80
CA ASP A 53 3.12 -7.54 -2.74
C ASP A 53 3.54 -6.09 -2.49
N ALA A 54 4.57 -5.86 -1.67
CA ALA A 54 5.11 -4.53 -1.44
C ALA A 54 5.61 -3.90 -2.75
N ASP A 55 6.28 -4.67 -3.61
CA ASP A 55 6.72 -4.20 -4.93
C ASP A 55 5.55 -3.85 -5.84
N SER A 56 4.49 -4.66 -5.79
CA SER A 56 3.26 -4.45 -6.56
C SER A 56 2.57 -3.14 -6.14
N ILE A 57 2.46 -2.90 -4.83
CA ILE A 57 1.91 -1.66 -4.26
C ILE A 57 2.76 -0.45 -4.65
N ILE A 58 4.10 -0.53 -4.56
CA ILE A 58 5.00 0.56 -4.95
C ILE A 58 4.82 0.93 -6.43
N ARG A 59 4.75 -0.07 -7.31
CA ARG A 59 4.54 0.14 -8.75
C ARG A 59 3.20 0.79 -9.04
N ALA A 60 2.12 0.29 -8.43
CA ALA A 60 0.79 0.84 -8.64
C ALA A 60 0.67 2.26 -8.09
N TYR A 61 1.22 2.51 -6.89
CA TYR A 61 1.24 3.84 -6.29
C TYR A 61 1.95 4.85 -7.19
N HIS A 62 3.14 4.51 -7.69
CA HIS A 62 3.88 5.38 -8.59
C HIS A 62 3.14 5.63 -9.92
N ARG A 63 2.46 4.62 -10.49
CA ARG A 63 1.62 4.81 -11.69
C ARG A 63 0.47 5.77 -11.42
N ASN A 64 -0.24 5.60 -10.31
CA ASN A 64 -1.35 6.46 -9.92
C ASN A 64 -0.92 7.92 -9.78
N VAL A 65 0.21 8.13 -9.12
CA VAL A 65 0.82 9.46 -8.94
C VAL A 65 1.22 10.07 -10.29
N LYS A 66 1.82 9.30 -11.20
CA LYS A 66 2.23 9.82 -12.53
C LYS A 66 1.06 10.11 -13.46
N LEU A 67 0.01 9.29 -13.42
CA LEU A 67 -1.15 9.39 -14.31
C LEU A 67 -2.23 10.32 -13.75
N GLY A 68 -2.15 10.71 -12.48
CA GLY A 68 -3.23 11.44 -11.79
C GLY A 68 -4.49 10.60 -11.60
N GLU A 69 -4.36 9.27 -11.68
CA GLU A 69 -5.48 8.33 -11.62
C GLU A 69 -5.50 7.62 -10.27
N ASN A 70 -6.66 7.55 -9.62
CA ASN A 70 -6.88 6.73 -8.43
C ASN A 70 -7.24 5.29 -8.81
N LYS A 71 -6.35 4.60 -9.52
CA LYS A 71 -6.52 3.17 -9.78
C LYS A 71 -6.19 2.35 -8.53
N PRO A 72 -6.86 1.21 -8.30
CA PRO A 72 -6.56 0.38 -7.15
C PRO A 72 -5.09 -0.06 -7.16
N LEU A 73 -4.44 -0.03 -5.99
CA LEU A 73 -3.00 -0.30 -5.81
C LEU A 73 -2.60 -1.76 -6.10
N LEU A 74 -3.58 -2.64 -6.23
CA LEU A 74 -3.42 -4.04 -6.60
C LEU A 74 -4.56 -4.43 -7.54
N GLU A 75 -4.28 -5.24 -8.55
CA GLU A 75 -5.31 -5.88 -9.35
C GLU A 75 -5.84 -7.08 -8.56
N LEU A 76 -6.82 -6.81 -7.69
CA LEU A 76 -7.52 -7.85 -6.94
C LEU A 76 -8.38 -8.68 -7.90
N THR A 77 -8.38 -9.99 -7.69
CA THR A 77 -9.35 -10.88 -8.34
C THR A 77 -10.78 -10.49 -7.92
N ALA A 78 -11.81 -10.83 -8.70
CA ALA A 78 -13.19 -10.44 -8.44
C ALA A 78 -13.65 -10.77 -7.00
N ALA A 79 -13.16 -11.88 -6.43
CA ALA A 79 -13.46 -12.29 -5.06
C ALA A 79 -12.81 -11.41 -3.98
N GLU A 80 -11.63 -10.84 -4.23
CA GLU A 80 -10.94 -9.99 -3.25
C GLU A 80 -11.48 -8.56 -3.28
N LYS A 81 -11.98 -8.09 -4.45
CA LYS A 81 -12.60 -6.76 -4.59
C LYS A 81 -13.81 -6.59 -3.68
N GLU A 82 -14.59 -7.65 -3.47
CA GLU A 82 -15.76 -7.62 -2.58
C GLU A 82 -15.38 -7.45 -1.12
N ALA A 83 -14.31 -8.12 -0.67
CA ALA A 83 -13.79 -7.99 0.69
C ALA A 83 -13.17 -6.60 0.96
N LEU A 84 -12.59 -5.96 -0.07
CA LEU A 84 -12.09 -4.59 0.04
C LEU A 84 -13.25 -3.58 0.12
N VAL A 85 -14.33 -3.79 -0.65
CA VAL A 85 -15.54 -2.95 -0.58
C VAL A 85 -16.23 -3.09 0.78
N GLU A 86 -16.23 -4.28 1.36
CA GLU A 86 -16.79 -4.50 2.71
C GLU A 86 -15.95 -3.81 3.79
N LYS A 87 -14.61 -3.85 3.68
CA LYS A 87 -13.71 -3.15 4.61
C LYS A 87 -13.59 -1.65 4.38
N GLU A 88 -13.77 -1.15 3.16
CA GLU A 88 -13.93 0.29 2.88
C GLU A 88 -15.24 0.82 3.45
N LYS A 89 -16.30 -0.01 3.48
CA LYS A 89 -17.55 0.33 4.18
C LYS A 89 -17.40 0.34 5.72
N GLU A 90 -16.54 -0.51 6.29
CA GLU A 90 -16.21 -0.44 7.72
C GLU A 90 -15.25 0.73 8.06
N GLY A 91 -14.34 1.10 7.16
CA GLY A 91 -13.38 2.18 7.34
C GLY A 91 -13.95 3.59 7.13
N ALA A 92 -15.01 3.74 6.31
CA ALA A 92 -15.68 5.02 6.06
C ALA A 92 -16.44 5.57 7.30
N GLY A 93 -16.61 4.77 8.35
CA GLY A 93 -17.29 5.17 9.58
C GLY A 93 -16.46 6.02 10.56
N LYS A 94 -15.20 6.37 10.27
CA LYS A 94 -14.34 7.11 11.22
C LYS A 94 -13.74 8.43 10.73
N GLU A 95 -14.06 8.89 9.52
CA GLU A 95 -13.56 10.19 8.99
C GLU A 95 -14.67 11.22 8.77
N VAL A 96 -15.76 11.17 9.54
CA VAL A 96 -16.77 12.26 9.57
C VAL A 96 -17.20 12.57 11.01
N GLU A 97 -16.26 13.09 11.80
CA GLU A 97 -16.45 13.94 12.99
C GLU A 97 -15.02 14.13 13.53
N VAL A 98 -14.34 15.23 13.24
CA VAL A 98 -14.41 16.45 14.04
C VAL A 98 -14.20 17.67 13.15
N SER A 99 -15.28 18.40 12.90
CA SER A 99 -15.25 19.82 12.52
C SER A 99 -16.53 20.46 13.05
N ALA A 100 -16.47 20.84 14.33
CA ALA A 100 -17.29 21.89 14.95
C ALA A 100 -16.56 22.34 16.23
#